data_AF-A0A428XH17-F1
#
_entry.id   AF-A0A428XH17-F1
#
_cell.length_a   1.000
_cell.length_b   1.000
_cell.length_c   1.000
_cell.angle_alpha   90.00
_cell.angle_beta   90.00
_cell.angle_gamma   90.00
#
_symmetry.space_group_name_H-M   'P 1'
#
loop_
_entity.id
_entity.type
_entity.pdbx_description
1 polymer ?
#
loop_
_entity_poly.entity_id
_entity_poly.type
_entity_poly.pdbx_seq_one_letter_code
_entity_poly.pdbx_strand_id
1 'polypeptide(L)'
;MLLTACGSGADPATSASAGAAPPPVAPSAIAPSAAPSLGPGKYTGEGEIKPPTLPAPRGQALRVSNKYTYQVQVLDAQTTASVPGVPPPAGTTALAVLLRVEADPPGRRIMAPVQRLSITYPSCRRDQNQDIACTLEHGTPYRTEDEMLYGGREVRGIDPVFGVLAANTVYYTWAWQLISEKADLTGAALCETGEDDSCIPIGAIRADS
;
A
#
# COMPACT_ATOMS: atom_id res chain seq x y z
N MET A 1 19.42 36.02 -41.54
CA MET A 1 20.35 37.18 -41.57
C MET A 1 20.04 38.00 -40.31
N LEU A 2 21.09 38.34 -39.54
CA LEU A 2 21.13 39.08 -38.25
C LEU A 2 20.49 38.36 -37.03
N LEU A 3 21.16 37.94 -35.93
CA LEU A 3 22.26 38.38 -35.02
C LEU A 3 21.96 39.53 -34.04
N THR A 4 22.20 39.25 -32.74
CA THR A 4 22.56 40.14 -31.59
C THR A 4 21.47 41.06 -31.01
N ALA A 5 21.40 41.42 -29.71
CA ALA A 5 22.40 41.63 -28.64
C ALA A 5 21.76 41.35 -27.23
N CYS A 6 22.41 40.99 -26.12
CA CYS A 6 23.60 41.46 -25.38
C CYS A 6 23.43 42.75 -24.54
N GLY A 7 23.63 42.61 -23.21
CA GLY A 7 24.14 43.62 -22.25
C GLY A 7 23.09 44.55 -21.61
N SER A 8 23.23 45.14 -20.41
CA SER A 8 24.22 45.17 -19.31
C SER A 8 23.48 45.94 -18.18
N GLY A 9 23.56 45.55 -16.90
CA GLY A 9 24.50 46.11 -15.91
C GLY A 9 24.24 47.59 -15.56
N ALA A 10 23.81 47.88 -14.32
CA ALA A 10 24.32 48.96 -13.44
C ALA A 10 23.34 49.32 -12.28
N ASP A 11 23.73 48.98 -11.05
CA ASP A 11 23.43 49.71 -9.80
C ASP A 11 24.38 50.93 -9.72
N PRO A 12 24.08 52.06 -9.01
CA PRO A 12 24.22 52.08 -7.53
C PRO A 12 23.44 53.14 -6.69
N ALA A 13 23.31 52.81 -5.38
CA ALA A 13 23.38 53.65 -4.16
C ALA A 13 22.26 54.70 -3.89
N THR A 14 21.85 55.11 -2.67
CA THR A 14 22.42 55.14 -1.29
C THR A 14 21.23 55.57 -0.37
N SER A 15 20.88 54.99 0.79
CA SER A 15 21.42 55.10 2.17
C SER A 15 20.42 55.65 3.20
N ALA A 16 20.19 54.91 4.31
CA ALA A 16 20.10 55.34 5.74
C ALA A 16 19.74 54.09 6.59
N SER A 17 20.65 53.45 7.36
CA SER A 17 21.19 53.77 8.72
C SER A 17 20.10 53.85 9.81
N ALA A 18 20.12 53.20 10.99
CA ALA A 18 21.03 52.29 11.68
C ALA A 18 20.23 51.58 12.82
N GLY A 19 20.67 50.38 13.24
CA GLY A 19 20.19 49.69 14.44
C GLY A 19 21.10 48.50 14.78
N ALA A 20 21.69 48.54 15.97
CA ALA A 20 22.82 47.74 16.47
C ALA A 20 22.75 46.21 16.30
N ALA A 21 23.92 45.61 16.09
CA ALA A 21 24.19 44.17 15.96
C ALA A 21 24.36 43.46 17.31
N PRO A 22 23.88 42.20 17.43
CA PRO A 22 24.41 41.20 18.36
C PRO A 22 25.28 40.12 17.65
N PRO A 23 26.15 39.42 18.40
CA PRO A 23 27.25 38.57 17.87
C PRO A 23 26.81 37.22 17.25
N PRO A 24 27.69 36.53 16.50
CA PRO A 24 27.37 35.33 15.74
C PRO A 24 27.22 34.09 16.64
N VAL A 25 26.13 33.35 16.48
CA VAL A 25 25.92 32.03 17.10
C VAL A 25 26.21 30.96 16.05
N ALA A 26 27.12 30.04 16.38
CA ALA A 26 27.56 28.92 15.55
C ALA A 26 26.41 27.96 15.18
N PRO A 27 26.53 27.19 14.08
CA PRO A 27 25.50 26.24 13.65
C PRO A 27 25.47 25.03 14.59
N SER A 28 24.43 24.93 15.42
CA SER A 28 24.12 23.71 16.16
C SER A 28 23.56 22.67 15.18
N ALA A 29 24.32 21.58 15.01
CA ALA A 29 23.87 20.36 14.37
C ALA A 29 22.61 19.83 15.10
N ILE A 30 21.50 19.71 14.38
CA ILE A 30 20.32 19.00 14.86
C ILE A 30 20.64 17.51 14.73
N ALA A 31 21.03 16.90 15.85
CA ALA A 31 21.11 15.45 15.99
C ALA A 31 19.73 14.82 15.72
N PRO A 32 19.66 13.60 15.15
CA PRO A 32 18.40 12.90 14.98
C PRO A 32 17.72 12.72 16.33
N SER A 33 16.45 13.11 16.41
CA SER A 33 15.60 12.93 17.58
C SER A 33 15.57 11.44 17.91
N ALA A 34 16.24 11.06 19.01
CA ALA A 34 16.24 9.72 19.53
C ALA A 34 14.81 9.31 19.90
N ALA A 35 14.41 8.12 19.46
CA ALA A 35 13.23 7.44 19.98
C ALA A 35 13.27 7.41 21.53
N PRO A 36 12.13 7.46 22.23
CA PRO A 36 12.13 7.34 23.68
C PRO A 36 12.72 5.98 24.08
N SER A 37 13.90 6.02 24.69
CA SER A 37 14.47 4.87 25.40
C SER A 37 13.51 4.47 26.53
N LEU A 38 12.87 3.31 26.36
CA LEU A 38 12.18 2.62 27.44
C LEU A 38 13.21 2.31 28.55
N GLY A 39 13.09 3.00 29.69
CA GLY A 39 13.91 2.75 30.87
C GLY A 39 13.69 1.32 31.42
N PRO A 40 14.67 0.76 32.14
CA PRO A 40 14.57 -0.59 32.67
C PRO A 40 13.67 -0.57 33.91
N GLY A 41 12.41 -0.96 33.74
CA GLY A 41 11.43 -0.96 34.82
C GLY A 41 10.32 -1.98 34.60
N LYS A 42 10.48 -3.15 35.23
CA LYS A 42 9.46 -4.18 35.49
C LYS A 42 8.88 -4.94 34.29
N TYR A 43 9.73 -5.78 33.68
CA TYR A 43 9.26 -7.03 33.07
C TYR A 43 9.99 -8.20 33.74
N THR A 44 9.58 -8.52 34.96
CA THR A 44 9.83 -9.84 35.54
C THR A 44 8.68 -10.74 35.12
N GLY A 45 8.79 -11.29 33.91
CA GLY A 45 7.90 -12.29 33.36
C GLY A 45 8.69 -13.08 32.34
N GLU A 46 9.08 -14.30 32.71
CA GLU A 46 9.63 -15.29 31.81
C GLU A 46 8.58 -15.61 30.74
N GLY A 47 8.76 -15.01 29.58
CA GLY A 47 7.92 -15.18 28.40
C GLY A 47 8.48 -14.26 27.35
N GLU A 48 9.23 -14.81 26.40
CA GLU A 48 9.70 -14.07 25.23
C GLU A 48 8.46 -13.50 24.52
N ILE A 49 8.22 -12.19 24.67
CA ILE A 49 7.14 -11.50 23.95
C ILE A 49 7.61 -11.44 22.50
N LYS A 50 7.22 -12.44 21.70
CA LYS A 50 7.48 -12.45 20.27
C LYS A 50 6.77 -11.22 19.67
N PRO A 51 7.49 -10.31 18.98
CA PRO A 51 6.86 -9.19 18.30
C PRO A 51 5.77 -9.70 17.35
N PRO A 52 4.65 -8.96 17.18
CA PRO A 52 3.64 -9.33 16.21
C PRO A 52 4.28 -9.36 14.81
N THR A 53 3.89 -10.35 14.00
CA THR A 53 4.33 -10.49 12.61
C THR A 53 3.11 -10.67 11.71
N LEU A 54 3.21 -10.25 10.45
CA LEU A 54 2.16 -10.54 9.48
C LEU A 54 2.06 -12.06 9.24
N PRO A 55 0.88 -12.55 8.78
CA PRO A 55 0.76 -13.93 8.35
C PRO A 55 1.77 -14.28 7.25
N ALA A 56 2.26 -15.52 7.26
CA ALA A 56 3.18 -15.97 6.21
C ALA A 56 2.46 -16.00 4.84
N PRO A 57 3.19 -15.72 3.73
CA PRO A 57 2.63 -15.88 2.38
C PRO A 57 2.09 -17.29 2.14
N ARG A 58 0.94 -17.37 1.47
CA ARG A 58 0.26 -18.60 1.09
C ARG A 58 0.61 -18.97 -0.34
N GLY A 59 1.01 -20.22 -0.54
CA GLY A 59 1.19 -20.79 -1.87
C GLY A 59 2.26 -20.08 -2.72
N GLN A 60 2.00 -20.01 -4.02
CA GLN A 60 2.91 -19.43 -5.01
C GLN A 60 2.69 -17.92 -5.17
N ALA A 61 3.73 -17.20 -5.59
CA ALA A 61 3.58 -15.81 -6.00
C ALA A 61 2.98 -15.72 -7.41
N LEU A 62 2.00 -14.85 -7.59
CA LEU A 62 1.51 -14.44 -8.89
C LEU A 62 2.49 -13.43 -9.47
N ARG A 63 3.15 -13.79 -10.57
CA ARG A 63 4.00 -12.88 -11.32
C ARG A 63 3.18 -12.16 -12.36
N VAL A 64 3.04 -10.85 -12.20
CA VAL A 64 2.32 -9.98 -13.13
C VAL A 64 3.30 -9.35 -14.09
N SER A 65 3.16 -9.67 -15.38
CA SER A 65 4.14 -9.32 -16.41
C SER A 65 3.59 -8.24 -17.34
N ASN A 66 3.47 -7.01 -16.83
CA ASN A 66 3.06 -5.85 -17.63
C ASN A 66 4.15 -4.75 -17.67
N LYS A 67 3.79 -3.51 -18.05
CA LYS A 67 4.70 -2.34 -18.08
C LYS A 67 5.53 -2.18 -16.79
N TYR A 68 4.97 -2.59 -15.65
CA TYR A 68 5.66 -2.70 -14.37
C TYR A 68 5.53 -4.15 -13.90
N THR A 69 6.59 -4.93 -14.03
CA THR A 69 6.59 -6.33 -13.58
C THR A 69 6.72 -6.38 -12.04
N TYR A 70 5.86 -7.16 -11.40
CA TYR A 70 5.83 -7.34 -9.95
C TYR A 70 5.33 -8.73 -9.57
N GLN A 71 5.54 -9.10 -8.30
CA GLN A 71 5.00 -10.31 -7.71
C GLN A 71 3.99 -9.96 -6.61
N VAL A 72 2.93 -10.74 -6.55
CA VAL A 72 1.88 -10.64 -5.52
C VAL A 72 1.70 -11.99 -4.84
N GLN A 73 1.60 -11.98 -3.52
CA GLN A 73 1.29 -13.16 -2.73
C GLN A 73 0.11 -12.87 -1.80
N VAL A 74 -0.75 -13.88 -1.62
CA VAL A 74 -1.84 -13.83 -0.66
C VAL A 74 -1.31 -14.19 0.72
N LEU A 75 -1.56 -13.38 1.74
CA LEU A 75 -1.19 -13.65 3.13
C LEU A 75 -2.40 -14.03 3.97
N ASP A 76 -3.52 -13.34 3.74
CA ASP A 76 -4.78 -13.61 4.43
C ASP A 76 -5.99 -13.34 3.55
N ALA A 77 -7.11 -13.95 3.88
CA ALA A 77 -8.39 -13.72 3.22
C ALA A 77 -9.54 -13.93 4.19
N GLN A 78 -10.51 -13.01 4.15
CA GLN A 78 -11.71 -13.07 4.96
C GLN A 78 -12.88 -12.38 4.26
N THR A 79 -14.10 -12.83 4.53
CA THR A 79 -15.27 -12.01 4.22
C THR A 79 -15.41 -10.89 5.25
N THR A 80 -15.97 -9.76 4.84
CA THR A 80 -16.33 -8.63 5.69
C THR A 80 -17.73 -8.14 5.33
N ALA A 81 -18.45 -7.54 6.27
CA ALA A 81 -19.80 -7.01 6.00
C ALA A 81 -19.84 -6.09 4.77
N SER A 82 -18.83 -5.25 4.59
CA SER A 82 -18.65 -4.42 3.39
C SER A 82 -17.20 -4.01 3.21
N VAL A 83 -16.95 -3.23 2.15
CA VAL A 83 -15.70 -2.46 1.99
C VAL A 83 -15.67 -1.36 3.06
N PRO A 84 -14.51 -1.11 3.72
CA PRO A 84 -14.40 -0.07 4.74
C PRO A 84 -14.92 1.30 4.29
N GLY A 85 -15.86 1.87 5.03
CA GLY A 85 -16.42 3.20 4.77
C GLY A 85 -17.48 3.25 3.65
N VAL A 86 -17.82 2.11 3.05
CA VAL A 86 -18.85 2.00 2.01
C VAL A 86 -19.97 1.08 2.52
N PRO A 87 -21.22 1.56 2.62
CA PRO A 87 -22.36 0.69 2.92
C PRO A 87 -22.53 -0.39 1.84
N PRO A 88 -22.73 -1.67 2.19
CA PRO A 88 -22.89 -2.72 1.19
C PRO A 88 -24.25 -2.57 0.50
N PRO A 89 -24.32 -2.70 -0.84
CA PRO A 89 -25.57 -2.93 -1.54
C PRO A 89 -26.31 -4.15 -0.97
N ALA A 90 -27.64 -4.16 -1.05
CA ALA A 90 -28.44 -5.25 -0.50
C ALA A 90 -28.09 -6.61 -1.16
N GLY A 91 -27.89 -7.65 -0.34
CA GLY A 91 -27.54 -8.99 -0.81
C GLY A 91 -26.07 -9.15 -1.19
N THR A 92 -25.22 -8.21 -0.80
CA THR A 92 -23.77 -8.24 -1.03
C THR A 92 -22.98 -8.26 0.28
N THR A 93 -21.79 -8.85 0.20
CA THR A 93 -20.74 -8.80 1.22
C THR A 93 -19.42 -8.49 0.50
N ALA A 94 -18.32 -8.31 1.22
CA ALA A 94 -17.01 -8.10 0.59
C ALA A 94 -16.05 -9.25 0.91
N LEU A 95 -15.28 -9.68 -0.08
CA LEU A 95 -14.12 -10.53 0.13
C LEU A 95 -12.88 -9.65 0.23
N ALA A 96 -12.25 -9.66 1.41
CA ALA A 96 -11.01 -8.97 1.70
C ALA A 96 -9.83 -9.93 1.56
N VAL A 97 -8.75 -9.51 0.89
CA VAL A 97 -7.51 -10.27 0.75
C VAL A 97 -6.32 -9.39 1.12
N LEU A 98 -5.49 -9.87 2.04
CA LEU A 98 -4.22 -9.24 2.39
C LEU A 98 -3.15 -9.71 1.42
N LEU A 99 -2.55 -8.75 0.73
CA LEU A 99 -1.56 -8.98 -0.32
C LEU A 99 -0.19 -8.49 0.12
N ARG A 100 0.85 -9.26 -0.20
CA ARG A 100 2.26 -8.84 -0.21
C ARG A 100 2.66 -8.57 -1.65
N VAL A 101 3.29 -7.43 -1.89
CA VAL A 101 3.66 -6.95 -3.22
C VAL A 101 5.13 -6.55 -3.22
N GLU A 102 5.86 -7.01 -4.23
CA GLU A 102 7.25 -6.64 -4.46
C GLU A 102 7.57 -6.52 -5.95
N ALA A 103 8.55 -5.68 -6.29
CA ALA A 103 9.00 -5.53 -7.67
C ALA A 103 9.74 -6.78 -8.16
N ASP A 104 9.55 -7.13 -9.43
CA ASP A 104 10.25 -8.22 -10.10
C ASP A 104 10.70 -7.80 -11.51
N PRO A 105 12.00 -7.79 -11.85
CA PRO A 105 13.11 -8.06 -10.97
C PRO A 105 13.26 -6.98 -9.87
N PRO A 106 13.99 -7.29 -8.79
CA PRO A 106 14.35 -6.30 -7.78
C PRO A 106 15.05 -5.06 -8.37
N GLY A 107 15.08 -3.97 -7.61
CA GLY A 107 15.74 -2.73 -7.98
C GLY A 107 14.90 -1.76 -8.82
N ARG A 108 13.62 -2.08 -9.05
CA ARG A 108 12.69 -1.27 -9.84
C ARG A 108 11.56 -0.69 -9.01
N ARG A 109 11.12 0.52 -9.38
CA ARG A 109 9.87 1.10 -8.89
C ARG A 109 8.71 0.50 -9.69
N ILE A 110 7.59 0.26 -9.03
CA ILE A 110 6.37 -0.26 -9.66
C ILE A 110 5.18 0.64 -9.34
N MET A 111 4.17 0.64 -10.21
CA MET A 111 2.88 1.29 -9.90
C MET A 111 2.07 0.38 -8.98
N ALA A 112 1.32 1.01 -8.08
CA ALA A 112 0.39 0.33 -7.19
C ALA A 112 -0.58 -0.59 -7.98
N PRO A 113 -0.58 -1.92 -7.75
CA PRO A 113 -1.18 -2.86 -8.68
C PRO A 113 -2.67 -3.20 -8.50
N VAL A 114 -3.41 -2.67 -7.52
CA VAL A 114 -4.79 -3.14 -7.21
C VAL A 114 -5.69 -3.17 -8.46
N GLN A 115 -5.60 -2.17 -9.34
CA GLN A 115 -6.43 -2.09 -10.56
C GLN A 115 -6.15 -3.19 -11.60
N ARG A 116 -5.09 -3.98 -11.43
CA ARG A 116 -4.67 -5.05 -12.35
C ARG A 116 -4.93 -6.44 -11.80
N LEU A 117 -5.65 -6.53 -10.69
CA LEU A 117 -5.93 -7.77 -10.00
C LEU A 117 -7.44 -7.98 -9.89
N SER A 118 -7.86 -9.24 -9.98
CA SER A 118 -9.25 -9.66 -9.79
C SER A 118 -9.33 -10.88 -8.89
N ILE A 119 -10.47 -11.08 -8.24
CA ILE A 119 -10.79 -12.34 -7.56
C ILE A 119 -11.84 -13.06 -8.38
N THR A 120 -11.45 -14.22 -8.92
CA THR A 120 -12.36 -15.13 -9.61
C THR A 120 -12.85 -16.21 -8.67
N TYR A 121 -14.11 -16.62 -8.83
CA TYR A 121 -14.73 -17.73 -8.12
C TYR A 121 -15.86 -18.33 -8.97
N PRO A 122 -16.26 -19.59 -8.77
CA PRO A 122 -17.16 -20.30 -9.68
C PRO A 122 -18.49 -19.60 -9.98
N SER A 123 -19.10 -18.93 -9.00
CA SER A 123 -20.37 -18.23 -9.20
C SER A 123 -20.21 -16.79 -9.72
N CYS A 124 -18.99 -16.26 -9.82
CA CYS A 124 -18.77 -14.83 -10.06
C CYS A 124 -19.49 -14.29 -11.29
N ARG A 125 -19.34 -14.93 -12.45
CA ARG A 125 -20.03 -14.50 -13.69
C ARG A 125 -21.55 -14.55 -13.61
N ARG A 126 -22.11 -15.45 -12.80
CA ARG A 126 -23.56 -15.55 -12.59
C ARG A 126 -24.05 -14.48 -11.62
N ASP A 127 -23.23 -14.16 -10.63
CA ASP A 127 -23.53 -13.18 -9.58
C ASP A 127 -23.31 -11.74 -10.06
N GLN A 128 -22.62 -11.56 -11.20
CA GLN A 128 -22.37 -10.25 -11.81
C GLN A 128 -23.65 -9.45 -12.01
N ASN A 129 -23.63 -8.22 -11.54
CA ASN A 129 -24.68 -7.23 -11.71
C ASN A 129 -24.06 -5.82 -11.63
N GLN A 130 -24.89 -4.79 -11.45
CA GLN A 130 -24.41 -3.40 -11.34
C GLN A 130 -23.50 -3.15 -10.12
N ASP A 131 -23.56 -4.00 -9.11
CA ASP A 131 -22.85 -3.90 -7.83
C ASP A 131 -21.72 -4.94 -7.67
N ILE A 132 -21.65 -5.97 -8.53
CA ILE A 132 -20.68 -7.07 -8.46
C ILE A 132 -19.95 -7.18 -9.81
N ALA A 133 -18.66 -6.80 -9.84
CA ALA A 133 -17.90 -6.69 -11.09
C ALA A 133 -16.90 -7.83 -11.39
N CYS A 134 -16.71 -8.80 -10.49
CA CYS A 134 -15.63 -9.80 -10.58
C CYS A 134 -14.20 -9.22 -10.62
N THR A 135 -14.02 -7.98 -10.16
CA THR A 135 -12.73 -7.28 -10.09
C THR A 135 -12.52 -6.71 -8.70
N LEU A 136 -11.28 -6.44 -8.31
CA LEU A 136 -11.03 -5.69 -7.07
C LEU A 136 -11.53 -4.24 -7.24
N GLU A 137 -12.34 -3.79 -6.29
CA GLU A 137 -12.99 -2.48 -6.31
C GLU A 137 -12.24 -1.47 -5.45
N HIS A 138 -11.62 -1.96 -4.38
CA HIS A 138 -11.00 -1.12 -3.37
C HIS A 138 -9.73 -1.73 -2.81
N GLY A 139 -8.86 -0.87 -2.29
CA GLY A 139 -7.71 -1.30 -1.52
C GLY A 139 -7.31 -0.24 -0.49
N THR A 140 -6.66 -0.67 0.58
CA THR A 140 -5.99 0.25 1.49
C THR A 140 -4.77 0.86 0.79
N PRO A 141 -4.26 1.99 1.27
CA PRO A 141 -2.92 2.43 0.90
C PRO A 141 -1.90 1.31 1.13
N TYR A 142 -0.97 1.16 0.21
CA TYR A 142 0.18 0.28 0.36
C TYR A 142 1.06 0.75 1.50
N ARG A 143 1.42 -0.17 2.39
CA ARG A 143 2.19 0.09 3.60
C ARG A 143 3.34 -0.90 3.70
N THR A 144 4.43 -0.48 4.32
CA THR A 144 5.50 -1.41 4.75
C THR A 144 5.01 -2.31 5.89
N GLU A 145 5.76 -3.35 6.23
CA GLU A 145 5.37 -4.26 7.32
C GLU A 145 5.21 -3.52 8.66
N ASP A 146 6.14 -2.62 9.00
CA ASP A 146 6.08 -1.83 10.22
C ASP A 146 4.85 -0.92 10.26
N GLU A 147 4.50 -0.30 9.13
CA GLU A 147 3.29 0.52 9.01
C GLU A 147 1.99 -0.30 9.06
N MET A 148 2.03 -1.57 8.69
CA MET A 148 0.89 -2.48 8.84
C MET A 148 0.70 -2.95 10.29
N LEU A 149 1.80 -3.24 10.99
CA LEU A 149 1.78 -3.82 12.34
C LEU A 149 1.62 -2.76 13.43
N TYR A 150 2.28 -1.61 13.26
CA TYR A 150 2.39 -0.57 14.28
C TYR A 150 1.82 0.77 13.84
N GLY A 151 1.52 0.92 12.55
CA GLY A 151 0.93 2.14 12.02
C GLY A 151 -0.55 2.28 12.40
N GLY A 152 -0.93 3.45 12.89
CA GLY A 152 -2.32 3.80 13.12
C GLY A 152 -3.10 4.07 11.83
N ARG A 153 -4.36 4.50 11.98
CA ARG A 153 -5.25 4.83 10.85
C ARG A 153 -4.76 6.08 10.10
N GLU A 154 -4.00 6.93 10.77
CA GLU A 154 -3.41 8.17 10.28
C GLU A 154 -2.18 7.97 9.38
N VAL A 155 -1.58 6.78 9.34
CA VAL A 155 -0.50 6.49 8.40
C VAL A 155 -1.05 6.54 6.99
N ARG A 156 -0.59 7.54 6.22
CA ARG A 156 -1.10 7.83 4.88
C ARG A 156 -0.85 6.68 3.89
N GLY A 157 0.27 5.96 4.04
CA GLY A 157 0.70 4.93 3.09
C GLY A 157 0.86 5.48 1.67
N ILE A 158 0.93 4.57 0.69
CA ILE A 158 1.02 4.89 -0.73
C ILE A 158 -0.31 4.56 -1.41
N ASP A 159 -0.84 5.50 -2.19
CA ASP A 159 -2.14 5.37 -2.86
C ASP A 159 -2.23 4.07 -3.70
N PRO A 160 -3.32 3.29 -3.58
CA PRO A 160 -3.43 1.97 -4.23
C PRO A 160 -3.70 2.02 -5.73
N VAL A 161 -3.95 3.20 -6.30
CA VAL A 161 -4.33 3.39 -7.70
C VAL A 161 -3.26 4.16 -8.47
N PHE A 162 -2.78 5.28 -7.92
CA PHE A 162 -1.84 6.19 -8.57
C PHE A 162 -0.47 6.24 -7.88
N GLY A 163 -0.30 5.46 -6.81
CA GLY A 163 0.93 5.45 -6.03
C GLY A 163 2.10 4.77 -6.73
N VAL A 164 3.31 5.22 -6.39
CA VAL A 164 4.56 4.61 -6.84
C VAL A 164 5.25 3.92 -5.67
N LEU A 165 5.39 2.60 -5.78
CA LEU A 165 6.09 1.79 -4.80
C LEU A 165 7.60 1.89 -5.00
N ALA A 166 8.35 2.05 -3.91
CA ALA A 166 9.80 2.18 -3.96
C ALA A 166 10.47 0.86 -4.39
N ALA A 167 11.65 0.98 -4.98
CA ALA A 167 12.46 -0.17 -5.33
C ALA A 167 12.95 -0.92 -4.09
N ASN A 168 13.11 -2.24 -4.20
CA ASN A 168 13.63 -3.12 -3.13
C ASN A 168 12.84 -3.01 -1.81
N THR A 169 11.56 -2.65 -1.88
CA THR A 169 10.69 -2.53 -0.71
C THR A 169 9.50 -3.45 -0.90
N VAL A 170 9.17 -4.18 0.17
CA VAL A 170 7.98 -5.02 0.23
C VAL A 170 6.85 -4.18 0.78
N TYR A 171 5.73 -4.16 0.06
CA TYR A 171 4.52 -3.47 0.48
C TYR A 171 3.38 -4.45 0.69
N TYR A 172 2.43 -4.02 1.51
CA TYR A 172 1.26 -4.78 1.88
C TYR A 172 0.02 -3.93 1.69
N THR A 173 -1.07 -4.56 1.29
CA THR A 173 -2.38 -3.92 1.22
C THR A 173 -3.49 -4.94 1.42
N TRP A 174 -4.57 -4.53 2.07
CA TRP A 174 -5.85 -5.19 1.93
C TRP A 174 -6.53 -4.72 0.66
N ALA A 175 -7.04 -5.66 -0.14
CA ALA A 175 -7.88 -5.38 -1.29
C ALA A 175 -9.23 -6.06 -1.14
N TRP A 176 -10.28 -5.41 -1.65
CA TRP A 176 -11.66 -5.89 -1.54
C TRP A 176 -12.33 -6.01 -2.90
N GLN A 177 -13.23 -6.98 -2.98
CA GLN A 177 -14.21 -7.13 -4.05
C GLN A 177 -15.58 -7.39 -3.44
N LEU A 178 -16.61 -6.66 -3.87
CA LEU A 178 -17.98 -6.99 -3.54
C LEU A 178 -18.38 -8.30 -4.22
N ILE A 179 -19.06 -9.15 -3.45
CA ILE A 179 -19.52 -10.48 -3.86
C ILE A 179 -20.96 -10.67 -3.36
N SER A 180 -21.67 -11.65 -3.93
CA SER A 180 -22.96 -12.04 -3.39
C SER A 180 -22.80 -12.64 -1.98
N GLU A 181 -23.73 -12.36 -1.07
CA GLU A 181 -23.81 -13.06 0.23
C GLU A 181 -23.91 -14.59 0.08
N LYS A 182 -24.35 -15.06 -1.10
CA LYS A 182 -24.52 -16.49 -1.43
C LYS A 182 -23.41 -17.02 -2.34
N ALA A 183 -22.35 -16.24 -2.56
CA ALA A 183 -21.26 -16.63 -3.45
C ALA A 183 -20.59 -17.92 -2.95
N ASP A 184 -20.37 -18.86 -3.87
CA ASP A 184 -19.53 -20.02 -3.59
C ASP A 184 -18.06 -19.63 -3.82
N LEU A 185 -17.33 -19.49 -2.72
CA LEU A 185 -15.91 -19.12 -2.72
C LEU A 185 -14.98 -20.33 -2.77
N THR A 186 -15.51 -21.54 -2.92
CA THR A 186 -14.70 -22.75 -3.07
C THR A 186 -13.88 -22.65 -4.35
N GLY A 187 -12.55 -22.72 -4.22
CA GLY A 187 -11.64 -22.58 -5.35
C GLY A 187 -11.45 -21.14 -5.82
N ALA A 188 -11.77 -20.13 -5.01
CA ALA A 188 -11.48 -18.74 -5.33
C ALA A 188 -9.98 -18.50 -5.57
N ALA A 189 -9.67 -17.68 -6.57
CA ALA A 189 -8.30 -17.40 -7.00
C ALA A 189 -8.09 -15.90 -7.25
N LEU A 190 -6.89 -15.44 -6.96
CA LEU A 190 -6.40 -14.10 -7.30
C LEU A 190 -5.77 -14.18 -8.70
N CYS A 191 -6.24 -13.36 -9.63
CA CYS A 191 -5.78 -13.35 -11.01
C CYS A 191 -5.24 -11.98 -11.43
N GLU A 192 -4.32 -11.96 -12.38
CA GLU A 192 -4.05 -10.76 -13.18
C GLU A 192 -5.26 -10.51 -14.10
N THR A 193 -5.68 -9.26 -14.28
CA THR A 193 -6.72 -8.92 -15.24
C THR A 193 -6.14 -8.81 -16.66
N GLY A 194 -6.61 -9.63 -17.61
CA GLY A 194 -6.15 -9.51 -19.01
C GLY A 194 -6.49 -10.69 -19.91
N GLU A 195 -5.73 -10.85 -21.00
CA GLU A 195 -5.91 -11.95 -21.97
C GLU A 195 -5.24 -13.27 -21.54
N ASP A 196 -4.19 -13.19 -20.71
CA ASP A 196 -3.44 -14.33 -20.17
C ASP A 196 -3.66 -14.43 -18.65
N ASP A 197 -4.92 -14.55 -18.21
CA ASP A 197 -5.37 -14.59 -16.80
C ASP A 197 -4.57 -15.63 -15.99
N SER A 198 -3.44 -15.19 -15.44
CA SER A 198 -2.59 -15.99 -14.56
C SER A 198 -3.17 -15.89 -13.16
N CYS A 199 -3.43 -17.03 -12.53
CA CYS A 199 -4.14 -17.09 -11.27
C CYS A 199 -3.38 -17.90 -10.22
N ILE A 200 -3.49 -17.49 -8.95
CA ILE A 200 -3.06 -18.25 -7.79
C ILE A 200 -4.23 -18.48 -6.84
N PRO A 201 -4.30 -19.62 -6.14
CA PRO A 201 -5.36 -19.87 -5.17
C PRO A 201 -5.28 -18.90 -3.98
N ILE A 202 -6.42 -18.39 -3.52
CA ILE A 202 -6.50 -17.54 -2.31
C ILE A 202 -6.31 -18.39 -1.03
N GLY A 203 -6.70 -19.66 -1.09
CA GLY A 203 -6.66 -20.57 0.05
C GLY A 203 -7.88 -20.42 0.96
N ALA A 204 -7.73 -20.74 2.24
CA ALA A 204 -8.82 -20.69 3.20
C ALA A 204 -9.30 -19.25 3.44
N ILE A 205 -10.62 -19.04 3.37
CA ILE A 205 -11.29 -17.75 3.58
C ILE A 205 -12.04 -17.83 4.91
N ARG A 206 -11.74 -16.91 5.82
CA ARG A 206 -12.41 -16.82 7.13
C ARG A 206 -13.71 -16.03 7.00
N ALA A 207 -14.74 -16.40 7.74
CA ALA A 207 -15.95 -15.58 7.83
C ALA A 207 -15.75 -14.44 8.85
N ASP A 208 -16.28 -13.26 8.56
CA ASP A 208 -16.48 -12.23 9.60
C ASP A 208 -17.42 -12.81 10.66
N SER A 209 -17.02 -12.76 11.93
CA SER A 209 -17.77 -13.32 13.07
C SER A 209 -18.60 -12.25 13.76
#